data_AF-A0A7W8YSF9-F1
#
_entry.id   AF-A0A7W8YSF9-F1
#
_cell.length_a   1.000
_cell.length_b   1.000
_cell.length_c   1.000
_cell.angle_alpha   90.00
_cell.angle_beta   90.00
_cell.angle_gamma   90.00
#
_symmetry.space_group_name_H-M   'P 1'
#
loop_
_entity.id
_entity.type
_entity.pdbx_description
1 polymer ?
#
loop_
_entity_poly.entity_id
_entity_poly.type
_entity_poly.pdbx_seq_one_letter_code
_entity_poly.pdbx_strand_id
1 'polypeptide(L)'
;MNHHPPGITFAHQAGKMMPKYKIKECLNRLSIYEYRILVKAMPGYLGRTINTFWNYTRIPVNSKIDIPYGTVRMLEILFGLRPGELINIPINGKPCAQVIKEADKRATDQWVHLETLEDDDL
;
A
#
# COMPACT_ATOMS: atom_id res chain seq x y z
N MET A 1 -25.46 46.66 -4.47
CA MET A 1 -24.33 45.84 -3.97
C MET A 1 -24.90 44.55 -3.44
N ASN A 2 -25.06 43.54 -4.30
CA ASN A 2 -25.61 42.25 -3.92
C ASN A 2 -24.45 41.27 -3.74
N HIS A 3 -24.07 41.01 -2.48
CA HIS A 3 -23.10 39.99 -2.15
C HIS A 3 -23.71 38.60 -2.39
N HIS A 4 -23.32 37.95 -3.47
CA HIS A 4 -23.46 36.50 -3.60
C HIS A 4 -22.54 35.82 -2.58
N PRO A 5 -23.00 34.78 -1.85
CA PRO A 5 -22.10 33.94 -1.07
C PRO A 5 -21.18 33.19 -2.03
N PRO A 6 -19.87 33.03 -1.71
CA PRO A 6 -18.97 32.24 -2.53
C PRO A 6 -19.54 30.82 -2.61
N GLY A 7 -19.93 30.42 -3.83
CA GLY A 7 -20.36 29.08 -4.11
C GLY A 7 -19.29 28.12 -3.60
N ILE A 8 -19.70 27.17 -2.75
CA ILE A 8 -18.90 26.00 -2.46
C ILE A 8 -18.78 25.27 -3.81
N THR A 9 -17.69 25.54 -4.52
CA THR A 9 -17.29 24.75 -5.66
C THR A 9 -17.00 23.36 -5.14
N PHE A 10 -17.99 22.47 -5.23
CA PHE A 10 -17.73 21.04 -5.18
C PHE A 10 -16.88 20.74 -6.42
N ALA A 11 -15.57 20.87 -6.26
CA ALA A 11 -14.60 20.40 -7.23
C ALA A 11 -15.00 18.97 -7.58
N HIS A 12 -15.21 18.74 -8.87
CA HIS A 12 -15.55 17.47 -9.47
C HIS A 12 -14.88 16.31 -8.73
N GLN A 13 -15.68 15.33 -8.26
CA GLN A 13 -15.16 14.07 -7.75
C GLN A 13 -14.45 13.33 -8.90
N ALA A 14 -13.16 13.60 -9.06
CA ALA A 14 -12.25 12.72 -9.77
C ALA A 14 -12.36 11.33 -9.14
N GLY A 15 -12.51 10.31 -9.99
CA GLY A 15 -12.78 8.92 -9.60
C GLY A 15 -12.05 8.51 -8.32
N LYS A 16 -12.81 8.06 -7.32
CA LYS A 16 -12.32 7.69 -6.00
C LYS A 16 -11.15 6.69 -6.12
N MET A 17 -9.92 7.18 -6.00
CA MET A 17 -8.74 6.31 -6.01
C MET A 17 -8.84 5.34 -4.82
N MET A 18 -8.62 4.06 -5.11
CA MET A 18 -8.59 3.01 -4.09
C MET A 18 -7.51 3.32 -3.05
N PRO A 19 -7.80 3.22 -1.74
CA PRO A 19 -6.78 3.34 -0.72
C PRO A 19 -5.85 2.12 -0.75
N LYS A 20 -4.58 2.30 -0.39
CA LYS A 20 -3.56 1.25 -0.33
C LYS A 20 -3.93 0.17 0.69
N TYR A 21 -4.60 0.55 1.78
CA TYR A 21 -5.02 -0.33 2.86
C TYR A 21 -6.53 -0.28 3.08
N LYS A 22 -7.14 -1.42 3.40
CA LYS A 22 -8.60 -1.54 3.62
C LYS A 22 -9.07 -1.19 5.05
N ILE A 23 -8.31 -0.35 5.76
CA ILE A 23 -8.62 0.06 7.15
C ILE A 23 -10.03 0.66 7.25
N LYS A 24 -10.44 1.50 6.30
CA LYS A 24 -11.78 2.10 6.30
C LYS A 24 -12.88 1.06 6.11
N GLU A 25 -12.63 0.02 5.32
CA GLU A 25 -13.57 -1.09 5.17
C GLU A 25 -13.72 -1.86 6.48
N CYS A 26 -12.63 -2.14 7.18
CA CYS A 26 -12.66 -2.76 8.51
C CYS A 26 -13.45 -1.92 9.51
N LEU A 27 -13.25 -0.60 9.52
CA LEU A 27 -14.00 0.31 10.41
C LEU A 27 -15.51 0.32 10.10
N ASN A 28 -15.91 0.22 8.83
CA ASN A 28 -17.31 0.21 8.43
C ASN A 28 -18.07 -1.07 8.85
N ARG A 29 -17.36 -2.13 9.24
CA ARG A 29 -17.96 -3.38 9.74
C ARG A 29 -18.32 -3.30 11.24
N LEU A 30 -17.88 -2.25 11.92
CA LEU A 30 -18.15 -2.03 13.34
C LEU A 30 -19.50 -1.34 13.52
N SER A 31 -20.18 -1.64 14.63
CA SER A 31 -21.28 -0.81 15.10
C SER A 31 -20.79 0.60 15.46
N ILE A 32 -21.73 1.56 15.51
CA ILE A 32 -21.42 2.94 15.91
C ILE A 32 -20.74 3.00 17.29
N TYR A 33 -21.17 2.12 18.20
CA TYR A 33 -20.60 2.05 19.55
C TYR A 33 -19.16 1.54 19.53
N GLU A 34 -18.90 0.40 18.87
CA GLU A 34 -17.56 -0.18 18.74
C GLU A 34 -16.61 0.78 18.02
N TYR A 35 -17.05 1.39 16.93
CA TYR A 35 -16.28 2.38 16.18
C TYR A 35 -15.82 3.52 17.09
N ARG A 36 -16.74 4.09 17.90
CA ARG A 36 -16.41 5.20 18.80
C ARG A 36 -15.40 4.81 19.86
N ILE A 37 -15.51 3.60 20.42
CA ILE A 37 -14.56 3.10 21.42
C ILE A 37 -13.20 2.87 20.78
N LEU A 38 -13.17 2.15 19.65
CA LEU A 38 -11.95 1.81 18.95
C LEU A 38 -11.16 3.06 18.58
N VAL A 39 -11.81 4.02 17.90
CA VAL A 39 -11.19 5.28 17.46
C VAL A 39 -10.60 6.06 18.64
N LYS A 40 -11.27 6.07 19.81
CA LYS A 40 -10.75 6.71 21.01
C LYS A 40 -9.52 5.99 21.59
N ALA A 41 -9.47 4.66 21.49
CA ALA A 41 -8.36 3.85 21.98
C ALA A 41 -7.15 3.84 21.02
N MET A 42 -7.34 4.13 19.73
CA MET A 42 -6.30 4.05 18.69
C MET A 42 -4.98 4.75 19.04
N PRO A 43 -4.97 5.97 19.63
CA PRO A 43 -3.71 6.63 19.91
C PRO A 43 -2.85 5.86 20.91
N GLY A 44 -3.46 5.31 21.95
CA GLY A 44 -2.78 4.46 22.94
C GLY A 44 -2.39 3.11 22.35
N TYR A 45 -3.26 2.50 21.56
CA TYR A 45 -2.99 1.19 20.94
C TYR A 45 -1.81 1.26 19.95
N LEU A 46 -1.72 2.30 19.13
CA LEU A 46 -0.66 2.45 18.13
C LEU A 46 0.58 3.21 18.63
N GLY A 47 0.51 3.88 19.78
CA GLY A 47 1.54 4.81 20.23
C GLY A 47 1.72 6.00 19.27
N ARG A 48 0.65 6.41 18.57
CA ARG A 48 0.67 7.46 17.53
C ARG A 48 -0.52 8.40 17.70
N THR A 49 -0.47 9.56 17.05
CA THR A 49 -1.60 10.50 17.10
C THR A 49 -2.81 9.95 16.34
N ILE A 50 -4.02 10.39 16.72
CA ILE A 50 -5.24 10.04 15.98
C ILE A 50 -5.19 10.52 14.52
N ASN A 51 -4.51 11.64 14.25
CA ASN A 51 -4.31 12.15 12.89
C ASN A 51 -3.47 11.19 12.06
N THR A 52 -2.41 10.62 12.65
CA THR A 52 -1.59 9.61 11.99
C THR A 52 -2.43 8.39 11.61
N PHE A 53 -3.31 7.93 12.50
CA PHE A 53 -4.26 6.85 12.18
C PHE A 53 -5.17 7.21 11.01
N TRP A 54 -5.75 8.42 11.00
CA TRP A 54 -6.59 8.85 9.87
C TRP A 54 -5.83 8.98 8.55
N ASN A 55 -4.56 9.39 8.59
CA ASN A 55 -3.70 9.44 7.41
C ASN A 55 -3.51 8.05 6.81
N TYR A 56 -3.32 7.02 7.64
CA TYR A 56 -3.20 5.63 7.19
C TYR A 56 -4.44 5.18 6.39
N THR A 57 -5.65 5.60 6.79
CA THR A 57 -6.89 5.23 6.08
C THR A 57 -7.03 5.84 4.68
N ARG A 58 -6.18 6.81 4.33
CA ARG A 58 -6.29 7.64 3.11
C ARG A 58 -5.11 7.51 2.16
N ILE A 59 -4.09 6.69 2.49
CA ILE A 59 -2.92 6.52 1.63
C ILE A 59 -3.38 5.99 0.28
N PRO A 60 -3.12 6.69 -0.85
CA PRO A 60 -3.46 6.20 -2.18
C PRO A 60 -2.67 4.95 -2.54
N VAL A 61 -3.28 4.04 -3.31
CA VAL A 61 -2.66 2.80 -3.79
C VAL A 61 -1.29 3.01 -4.47
N ASN A 62 -1.14 4.10 -5.24
CA ASN A 62 0.08 4.46 -5.97
C ASN A 62 1.06 5.32 -5.14
N SER A 63 0.79 5.53 -3.86
CA SER A 63 1.64 6.37 -3.01
C SER A 63 2.95 5.67 -2.64
N LYS A 64 4.04 6.45 -2.68
CA LYS A 64 5.35 6.06 -2.13
C LYS A 64 5.34 6.01 -0.60
N ILE A 65 4.40 6.72 0.04
CA ILE A 65 4.24 6.68 1.50
C ILE A 65 3.70 5.31 1.90
N ASP A 66 4.20 4.79 3.00
CA ASP A 66 3.73 3.55 3.57
C ASP A 66 3.51 3.59 5.07
N ILE A 67 2.72 2.64 5.56
CA ILE A 67 2.57 2.39 7.00
C ILE A 67 3.75 1.51 7.43
N PRO A 68 4.43 1.82 8.55
CA PRO A 68 5.46 0.93 9.08
C PRO A 68 4.94 -0.49 9.28
N TYR A 69 5.72 -1.50 8.90
CA TYR A 69 5.29 -2.91 8.93
C TYR A 69 4.74 -3.33 10.30
N GLY A 70 5.40 -2.96 11.40
CA GLY A 70 4.91 -3.26 12.74
C GLY A 70 3.50 -2.71 13.01
N THR A 71 3.23 -1.49 12.54
CA THR A 71 1.90 -0.87 12.63
C THR A 71 0.88 -1.59 11.75
N VAL A 72 1.26 -2.03 10.54
CA VAL A 72 0.39 -2.86 9.69
C VAL A 72 0.00 -4.16 10.40
N ARG A 73 0.99 -4.85 11.00
CA ARG A 73 0.76 -6.09 11.75
C ARG A 73 -0.15 -5.91 12.96
N MET A 74 0.01 -4.81 13.70
CA MET A 74 -0.89 -4.48 14.81
C MET A 74 -2.32 -4.25 14.33
N LEU A 75 -2.51 -3.53 13.22
CA LEU A 75 -3.83 -3.29 12.64
C LEU A 75 -4.47 -4.59 12.11
N GLU A 76 -3.68 -5.48 11.51
CA GLU A 76 -4.16 -6.79 11.08
C GLU A 76 -4.66 -7.62 12.26
N ILE A 77 -3.90 -7.68 13.36
CA ILE A 77 -4.33 -8.37 14.58
C ILE A 77 -5.59 -7.72 15.16
N LEU A 78 -5.64 -6.38 15.22
CA LEU A 78 -6.78 -5.61 15.74
C LEU A 78 -8.08 -5.93 15.01
N PHE A 79 -8.02 -6.11 13.69
CA PHE A 79 -9.19 -6.42 12.85
C PHE A 79 -9.39 -7.92 12.61
N GLY A 80 -8.59 -8.80 13.22
CA GLY A 80 -8.69 -10.25 13.04
C GLY A 80 -8.32 -10.74 11.64
N LEU A 81 -7.40 -10.05 10.96
CA LEU A 81 -6.92 -10.38 9.61
C LEU A 81 -5.65 -11.22 9.64
N ARG A 82 -5.42 -12.03 8.59
CA ARG A 82 -4.15 -12.73 8.40
C ARG A 82 -3.05 -11.74 7.96
N PRO A 83 -1.77 -12.09 8.18
CA PRO A 83 -0.66 -11.27 7.69
C PRO A 83 -0.76 -11.01 6.19
N GLY A 84 -0.66 -9.73 5.79
CA GLY A 84 -0.74 -9.31 4.40
C GLY A 84 -2.17 -9.12 3.87
N GLU A 85 -3.21 -9.31 4.68
CA GLU A 85 -4.58 -9.11 4.22
C GLU A 85 -5.05 -7.65 4.35
N LEU A 86 -4.37 -6.79 5.11
CA LEU A 86 -4.81 -5.39 5.25
C LEU A 86 -4.57 -4.55 3.99
N ILE A 87 -3.58 -4.92 3.17
CA ILE A 87 -3.29 -4.24 1.90
C ILE A 87 -4.36 -4.60 0.86
N ASN A 88 -4.76 -3.63 0.03
CA ASN A 88 -5.72 -3.84 -1.06
C ASN A 88 -5.11 -4.42 -2.33
N ILE A 89 -3.77 -4.42 -2.42
CA ILE A 89 -3.02 -4.87 -3.58
C ILE A 89 -2.35 -6.20 -3.25
N PRO A 90 -2.48 -7.23 -4.09
CA PRO A 90 -1.66 -8.42 -3.95
C PRO A 90 -0.19 -8.06 -4.17
N ILE A 91 0.67 -8.42 -3.21
CA ILE A 91 2.12 -8.34 -3.38
C ILE A 91 2.59 -9.67 -3.94
N ASN A 92 3.01 -9.66 -5.20
CA ASN A 92 3.57 -10.83 -5.86
C ASN A 92 5.08 -10.64 -6.04
N GLY A 93 5.84 -11.71 -5.83
CA GLY A 93 7.30 -11.72 -6.00
C GLY A 93 7.79 -13.09 -6.43
N LYS A 94 8.95 -13.11 -7.08
CA LYS A 94 9.62 -14.37 -7.42
C LYS A 94 10.42 -14.87 -6.23
N PRO A 95 10.43 -16.19 -5.95
CA PRO A 95 11.34 -16.77 -4.97
C PRO A 95 12.81 -16.51 -5.35
N CYS A 96 13.68 -16.36 -4.35
CA CYS A 96 15.11 -16.10 -4.54
C CYS A 96 15.77 -17.08 -5.52
N ALA A 97 15.49 -18.38 -5.37
CA ALA A 97 16.04 -19.41 -6.25
C ALA A 97 15.67 -19.20 -7.74
N GLN A 98 14.44 -18.75 -8.01
CA GLN A 98 14.02 -18.45 -9.37
C GLN A 98 14.74 -17.20 -9.90
N VAL A 99 14.90 -16.17 -9.08
CA VAL A 99 15.64 -14.95 -9.45
C VAL A 99 17.10 -15.26 -9.77
N ILE A 100 17.76 -16.10 -8.96
CA ILE A 100 19.15 -16.52 -9.17
C ILE A 100 19.27 -17.28 -10.50
N LYS A 101 18.41 -18.28 -10.73
CA LYS A 101 18.44 -19.08 -11.97
C LYS A 101 18.25 -18.22 -13.22
N GLU A 102 17.33 -17.25 -13.18
CA GLU A 102 17.09 -16.34 -14.30
C GLU A 102 18.23 -15.32 -14.50
N ALA A 103 18.95 -14.96 -13.44
CA ALA A 103 20.12 -14.08 -13.53
C ALA A 103 21.34 -14.82 -14.09
N ASP A 104 21.59 -16.04 -13.61
CA ASP A 104 22.67 -16.91 -14.07
C ASP A 104 22.53 -17.24 -15.58
N LYS A 105 21.33 -17.64 -16.01
CA LYS A 105 21.06 -17.88 -17.44
C LYS A 105 21.34 -16.64 -18.30
N ARG A 106 20.91 -15.44 -17.85
CA ARG A 106 21.15 -14.19 -18.58
C ARG A 106 22.63 -13.85 -18.69
N ALA A 107 23.41 -14.11 -17.64
CA ALA A 107 24.86 -13.94 -17.69
C ALA A 107 25.45 -14.90 -18.74
N THR A 108 25.12 -16.19 -18.69
CA THR A 108 25.59 -17.20 -19.64
C THR A 108 25.21 -16.86 -21.08
N ASP A 109 23.96 -16.45 -21.33
CA ASP A 109 23.50 -16.03 -22.67
C ASP A 109 24.27 -14.80 -23.18
N GLN A 110 24.74 -13.93 -22.29
CA GLN A 110 25.50 -12.72 -22.63
C GLN A 110 26.98 -13.01 -22.93
N TRP A 111 27.60 -13.97 -22.25
CA TRP A 111 28.96 -14.45 -22.55
C TRP A 111 29.01 -15.21 -23.88
N VAL A 112 28.02 -16.08 -24.14
CA VAL A 112 27.90 -16.82 -25.41
C VAL A 112 27.73 -15.87 -26.62
N HIS A 113 27.09 -14.72 -26.42
CA HIS A 113 26.94 -13.70 -27.46
C HIS A 113 28.21 -12.87 -27.73
N LEU A 114 29.15 -12.82 -26.78
CA LEU A 114 30.43 -12.12 -26.94
C LEU A 114 31.46 -13.00 -27.66
N GLU A 115 31.50 -14.30 -27.36
CA GLU A 115 32.40 -15.25 -28.03
C GLU A 115 32.04 -15.46 -29.51
N THR A 116 30.78 -15.29 -29.90
CA THR A 116 30.33 -15.46 -31.30
C THR A 116 30.63 -14.28 -32.23
N LEU A 117 31.11 -13.15 -31.71
CA LEU A 117 31.47 -11.96 -32.51
C LEU A 117 32.99 -11.80 -32.71
N GLU A 118 33.80 -12.67 -32.11
CA GLU A 118 35.27 -12.64 -32.24
C GLU A 118 35.79 -13.64 -33.31
N ASP A 119 34.96 -14.54 -33.82
CA ASP A 119 35.38 -15.61 -34.75
C ASP A 119 35.10 -15.32 -36.25
N ASP A 120 34.46 -14.20 -36.61
CA ASP A 120 34.12 -13.86 -38.01
C ASP A 120 35.08 -12.82 -38.68
N ASP A 121 36.16 -12.40 -38.00
CA ASP A 121 37.14 -11.40 -38.49
C ASP A 121 38.57 -11.98 -38.67
N LEU A 122 38.71 -13.18 -39.25
CA LEU A 122 40.02 -13.78 -39.59
C LEU A 122 40.06 -14.53 -40.94
#